data_AF-S5TL77-F1
#
_entry.id   AF-S5TL77-F1
#
_cell.length_a   1.000
_cell.length_b   1.000
_cell.length_c   1.000
_cell.angle_alpha   90.00
_cell.angle_beta   90.00
_cell.angle_gamma   90.00
#
_symmetry.space_group_name_H-M   'P 1'
#
loop_
_entity.id
_entity.type
_entity.pdbx_description
1 polymer ?
#
loop_
_entity_poly.entity_id
_entity_poly.type
_entity_poly.pdbx_seq_one_letter_code
_entity_poly.pdbx_strand_id
1 'polypeptide(L)'
;MQNTTIPDWVAAEIAAGRTELQPLLDRAPFPTAAVRTVAESGDFHITGGHVARISRPRLGTWFPQHEPRLTDAGAGAWALPVTVTAELLDGAVVPVPRAVAGLLGVPRHYQRTLTSELGGQLVHLGERDAITGPIDRFLAALNARAGERVELVFDPAGRFTVRR
;
A
#
# COMPACT_ATOMS: atom_id res chain seq x y z
N MET A 1 12.65 -14.65 -5.35
CA MET A 1 13.05 -13.24 -5.57
C MET A 1 12.28 -12.41 -4.58
N GLN A 2 12.93 -11.61 -3.73
CA GLN A 2 12.22 -10.66 -2.88
C GLN A 2 11.64 -9.57 -3.79
N ASN A 3 10.32 -9.40 -3.81
CA ASN A 3 9.67 -8.28 -4.49
C ASN A 3 9.94 -7.02 -3.66
N THR A 4 11.00 -6.29 -4.00
CA THR A 4 11.37 -5.04 -3.35
C THR A 4 10.35 -3.95 -3.68
N THR A 5 9.78 -3.30 -2.66
CA THR A 5 8.87 -2.15 -2.83
C THR A 5 9.66 -0.84 -3.02
N ILE A 6 9.00 0.24 -3.48
CA ILE A 6 9.65 1.56 -3.60
C ILE A 6 10.20 2.03 -2.23
N PRO A 7 9.42 2.00 -1.13
CA PRO A 7 9.94 2.36 0.19
C PRO A 7 11.13 1.52 0.63
N ASP A 8 11.11 0.20 0.40
CA ASP A 8 12.22 -0.69 0.78
C ASP A 8 13.49 -0.35 0.00
N TRP A 9 13.35 -0.08 -1.30
CA TRP A 9 14.46 0.32 -2.14
C TRP A 9 15.05 1.67 -1.71
N VAL A 10 14.21 2.69 -1.47
CA VAL A 10 14.67 4.00 -0.99
C VAL A 10 15.39 3.87 0.35
N ALA A 11 14.86 3.08 1.28
CA ALA A 11 15.51 2.83 2.57
C ALA A 11 16.88 2.15 2.41
N ALA A 12 16.99 1.17 1.51
CA ALA A 12 18.26 0.49 1.23
C ALA A 12 19.31 1.42 0.62
N GLU A 13 18.90 2.33 -0.28
CA GLU A 13 19.81 3.32 -0.85
C GLU A 13 20.34 4.30 0.20
N ILE A 14 19.46 4.83 1.06
CA ILE A 14 19.83 5.72 2.17
C ILE A 14 20.78 4.99 3.13
N ALA A 15 20.48 3.73 3.48
CA ALA A 15 21.33 2.91 4.34
C ALA A 15 22.73 2.68 3.75
N ALA A 16 22.83 2.67 2.42
CA ALA A 16 24.10 2.59 1.71
C ALA A 16 24.76 3.95 1.43
N GLY A 17 24.29 5.02 2.07
CA GLY A 17 24.84 6.38 1.97
C GLY A 17 24.40 7.17 0.72
N ARG A 18 23.56 6.59 -0.14
CA ARG A 18 23.09 7.22 -1.37
C ARG A 18 21.83 8.03 -1.06
N THR A 19 22.03 9.31 -0.75
CA THR A 19 20.97 10.18 -0.23
C THR A 19 20.55 11.30 -1.18
N GLU A 20 21.36 11.66 -2.18
CA GLU A 20 20.98 12.69 -3.15
C GLU A 20 19.76 12.27 -3.99
N LEU A 21 18.74 13.13 -4.03
CA LEU A 21 17.46 12.84 -4.69
C LEU A 21 17.63 12.58 -6.18
N GLN A 22 18.35 13.44 -6.91
CA GLN A 22 18.44 13.31 -8.36
C GLN A 22 19.13 12.00 -8.79
N PRO A 23 20.31 11.64 -8.24
CA PRO A 23 20.91 10.33 -8.48
C PRO A 23 20.05 9.13 -8.05
N LEU A 24 19.23 9.26 -7.00
CA LEU A 24 18.26 8.23 -6.63
C LEU A 24 17.22 8.05 -7.74
N LEU A 25 16.61 9.14 -8.19
CA LEU A 25 15.59 9.11 -9.25
C LEU A 25 16.12 8.51 -10.55
N ASP A 26 17.37 8.79 -10.91
CA ASP A 26 17.99 8.32 -12.15
C ASP A 26 18.31 6.81 -12.12
N ARG A 27 18.62 6.25 -10.94
CA ARG A 27 18.95 4.83 -10.77
C ARG A 27 17.76 3.94 -10.46
N ALA A 28 16.63 4.54 -10.10
CA ALA A 28 15.51 3.78 -9.57
C ALA A 28 14.94 2.80 -10.61
N PRO A 29 14.68 1.53 -10.23
CA PRO A 29 14.01 0.57 -11.10
C PRO A 29 12.47 0.79 -11.14
N PHE A 30 12.00 1.97 -10.75
CA PHE A 30 10.60 2.33 -10.59
C PHE A 30 10.30 3.67 -11.27
N PRO A 31 9.02 3.97 -11.58
CA PRO A 31 8.65 5.27 -12.14
C PRO A 31 9.12 6.43 -11.25
N THR A 32 9.81 7.41 -11.85
CA THR A 32 10.39 8.57 -11.16
C THR A 32 9.38 9.31 -10.27
N ALA A 33 8.15 9.50 -10.74
CA ALA A 33 7.09 10.16 -9.98
C ALA A 33 6.70 9.40 -8.70
N ALA A 34 6.73 8.07 -8.76
CA ALA A 34 6.43 7.19 -7.62
C ALA A 34 7.55 7.26 -6.57
N VAL A 35 8.81 7.19 -7.02
CA VAL A 35 9.98 7.30 -6.15
C VAL A 35 10.02 8.66 -5.46
N ARG A 36 9.79 9.74 -6.21
CA ARG A 36 9.73 11.10 -5.67
C ARG A 36 8.63 11.23 -4.61
N THR A 37 7.42 10.74 -4.92
CA THR A 37 6.29 10.74 -3.97
C THR A 37 6.65 10.08 -2.63
N VAL A 38 7.30 8.91 -2.70
CA VAL A 38 7.72 8.18 -1.50
C VAL A 38 8.81 8.95 -0.77
N ALA A 39 9.82 9.45 -1.46
CA ALA A 39 10.92 10.23 -0.88
C ALA A 39 10.45 11.53 -0.20
N GLU A 40 9.39 12.15 -0.69
CA GLU A 40 8.82 13.39 -0.16
C GLU A 40 7.88 13.19 1.02
N SER A 41 7.53 11.95 1.39
CA SER A 41 6.46 11.75 2.36
C SER A 41 6.46 10.45 3.16
N GLY A 42 5.53 10.36 4.11
CA GLY A 42 5.35 9.19 4.95
C GLY A 42 6.54 8.99 5.87
N ASP A 43 7.42 8.04 5.53
CA ASP A 43 8.61 7.69 6.31
C ASP A 43 9.88 8.40 5.84
N PHE A 44 9.78 9.24 4.82
CA PHE A 44 10.91 9.98 4.27
C PHE A 44 10.61 11.47 4.23
N HIS A 45 11.68 12.26 4.18
CA HIS A 45 11.63 13.68 3.90
C HIS A 45 12.81 14.09 3.03
N ILE A 46 12.63 15.20 2.30
CA ILE A 46 13.67 15.80 1.48
C ILE A 46 14.14 17.09 2.13
N THR A 47 15.45 17.25 2.28
CA THR A 47 16.06 18.47 2.82
C THR A 47 17.35 18.75 2.08
N GLY A 48 17.48 19.94 1.48
CA GLY A 48 18.67 20.31 0.71
C GLY A 48 18.96 19.34 -0.45
N GLY A 49 17.94 18.81 -1.12
CA GLY A 49 18.10 17.84 -2.22
C GLY A 49 18.49 16.43 -1.77
N HIS A 50 18.53 16.15 -0.47
CA HIS A 50 18.86 14.84 0.09
C HIS A 50 17.62 14.20 0.74
N VAL A 51 17.45 12.91 0.54
CA VAL A 51 16.38 12.09 1.12
C VAL A 51 16.89 11.49 2.43
N ALA A 52 16.10 11.62 3.48
CA ALA A 52 16.39 11.02 4.78
C ALA A 52 15.14 10.35 5.36
N ARG A 53 15.36 9.36 6.24
CA ARG A 53 14.29 8.61 6.91
C ARG A 53 13.81 9.38 8.14
N ILE A 54 12.50 9.48 8.30
CA ILE A 54 11.86 10.02 9.51
C ILE A 54 12.05 9.01 10.65
N SER A 55 12.65 9.45 11.76
CA SER A 55 13.14 8.56 12.84
C SER A 55 12.05 8.07 13.81
N ARG A 56 10.79 8.49 13.66
CA ARG A 56 9.67 8.05 14.51
C ARG A 56 8.57 7.43 13.64
N PRO A 57 8.11 6.20 13.94
CA PRO A 57 6.92 5.65 13.31
C PRO A 57 5.73 6.55 13.60
N ARG A 58 5.03 7.00 12.54
CA ARG A 58 3.79 7.75 12.65
C ARG A 58 2.69 6.99 11.91
N LEU A 59 1.44 7.28 12.26
CA LEU A 59 0.30 6.97 11.40
C LEU A 59 0.59 7.50 9.98
N GLY A 60 0.38 6.67 8.97
CA GLY A 60 0.67 7.02 7.56
C GLY A 60 2.05 6.60 7.05
N THR A 61 2.67 5.59 7.66
CA THR A 61 3.83 4.88 7.11
C THR A 61 3.51 4.25 5.75
N TRP A 62 4.55 4.09 4.92
CA TRP A 62 4.58 3.34 3.68
C TRP A 62 4.98 1.88 3.88
N PHE A 63 5.51 1.52 5.05
CA PHE A 63 6.02 0.19 5.35
C PHE A 63 4.95 -0.68 6.01
N PRO A 64 4.45 -1.75 5.36
CA PRO A 64 3.43 -2.61 5.93
C PRO A 64 3.80 -3.20 7.30
N GLN A 65 5.07 -3.56 7.50
CA GLN A 65 5.60 -4.10 8.76
C GLN A 65 5.59 -3.10 9.94
N HIS A 66 5.34 -1.82 9.67
CA HIS A 66 5.24 -0.78 10.68
C HIS A 66 3.82 -0.21 10.79
N GLU A 67 2.87 -0.69 9.98
CA GLU A 67 1.47 -0.27 10.03
C GLU A 67 0.66 -1.22 10.94
N PRO A 68 0.16 -0.75 12.10
CA PRO A 68 -0.48 -1.61 13.10
C PRO A 68 -1.82 -2.20 12.67
N ARG A 69 -2.43 -1.67 11.59
CA ARG A 69 -3.67 -2.23 11.03
C ARG A 69 -3.44 -3.41 10.10
N LEU A 70 -2.20 -3.69 9.70
CA LEU A 70 -1.88 -4.78 8.78
C LEU A 70 -1.29 -5.98 9.53
N THR A 71 -1.66 -7.18 9.07
CA THR A 71 -1.11 -8.45 9.54
C THR A 71 -0.34 -9.13 8.40
N ASP A 72 0.73 -9.85 8.75
CA ASP A 72 1.50 -10.62 7.77
C ASP A 72 0.63 -11.77 7.23
N ALA A 73 0.48 -11.84 5.90
CA ALA A 73 -0.28 -12.89 5.22
C ALA A 73 0.62 -13.94 4.54
N GLY A 74 1.93 -13.87 4.74
CA GLY A 74 2.93 -14.74 4.16
C GLY A 74 3.35 -14.34 2.74
N ALA A 75 4.51 -14.81 2.30
CA ALA A 75 5.07 -14.55 0.97
C ALA A 75 5.20 -13.06 0.58
N GLY A 76 5.28 -12.15 1.57
CA GLY A 76 5.33 -10.71 1.36
C GLY A 76 3.96 -10.05 1.15
N ALA A 77 2.87 -10.82 1.21
CA ALA A 77 1.51 -10.29 1.20
C ALA A 77 1.11 -9.80 2.60
N TRP A 78 0.17 -8.86 2.63
CA TRP A 78 -0.33 -8.25 3.86
C TRP A 78 -1.85 -8.25 3.88
N ALA A 79 -2.42 -8.56 5.04
CA ALA A 79 -3.86 -8.59 5.26
C ALA A 79 -4.30 -7.36 6.06
N LEU A 80 -5.44 -6.78 5.66
CA LEU A 80 -6.17 -5.77 6.43
C LEU A 80 -7.45 -6.41 6.97
N PRO A 81 -7.57 -6.62 8.29
CA PRO A 81 -8.81 -7.06 8.91
C PRO A 81 -9.87 -5.97 8.80
N VAL A 82 -11.05 -6.33 8.29
CA VAL A 82 -12.20 -5.44 8.13
C VAL A 82 -13.43 -6.08 8.76
N THR A 83 -14.14 -5.30 9.58
CA THR A 83 -15.49 -5.66 10.02
C THR A 83 -16.47 -5.27 8.93
N VAL A 84 -17.26 -6.23 8.46
CA VAL A 84 -18.29 -6.01 7.44
C VAL A 84 -19.38 -5.11 8.01
N THR A 85 -19.68 -4.01 7.31
CA THR A 85 -20.76 -3.09 7.64
C THR A 85 -21.86 -3.14 6.58
N ALA A 86 -23.03 -2.56 6.87
CA ALA A 86 -24.12 -2.47 5.90
C ALA A 86 -23.70 -1.67 4.65
N GLU A 87 -22.92 -0.61 4.83
CA GLU A 87 -22.42 0.23 3.75
C GLU A 87 -21.47 -0.55 2.85
N LEU A 88 -20.62 -1.42 3.41
CA LEU A 88 -19.73 -2.27 2.62
C LEU A 88 -20.50 -3.32 1.81
N LEU A 89 -21.61 -3.82 2.35
CA LEU A 89 -22.51 -4.71 1.61
C LEU A 89 -23.25 -3.98 0.47
N ASP A 90 -23.45 -2.66 0.61
CA ASP A 90 -24.06 -1.78 -0.40
C ASP A 90 -23.01 -1.11 -1.31
N GLY A 91 -21.79 -1.62 -1.33
CA GLY A 91 -20.76 -1.19 -2.29
C GLY A 91 -19.98 0.07 -1.90
N ALA A 92 -19.89 0.41 -0.61
CA ALA A 92 -18.97 1.45 -0.17
C ALA A 92 -17.50 1.08 -0.44
N VAL A 93 -16.69 2.11 -0.73
CA VAL A 93 -15.23 1.98 -0.83
C VAL A 93 -14.62 1.69 0.55
N VAL A 94 -13.49 0.99 0.57
CA VAL A 94 -12.81 0.63 1.82
C VAL A 94 -11.58 1.52 1.98
N PRO A 95 -11.50 2.32 3.06
CA PRO A 95 -10.27 3.00 3.43
C PRO A 95 -9.16 1.98 3.75
N VAL A 96 -7.99 2.15 3.14
CA VAL A 96 -6.83 1.28 3.40
C VAL A 96 -5.64 2.12 3.85
N PRO A 97 -4.72 1.56 4.66
CA PRO A 97 -3.50 2.25 5.02
C PRO A 97 -2.67 2.64 3.80
N ARG A 98 -1.95 3.77 3.89
CA ARG A 98 -0.97 4.18 2.87
C ARG A 98 0.09 3.11 2.62
N ALA A 99 0.42 2.31 3.63
CA ALA A 99 1.31 1.17 3.49
C ALA A 99 0.87 0.17 2.40
N VAL A 100 -0.44 0.03 2.14
CA VAL A 100 -0.94 -0.78 1.02
C VAL A 100 -0.54 -0.17 -0.33
N ALA A 101 -0.63 1.15 -0.48
CA ALA A 101 -0.14 1.84 -1.67
C ALA A 101 1.39 1.71 -1.81
N GLY A 102 2.13 1.75 -0.70
CA GLY A 102 3.58 1.51 -0.67
C GLY A 102 3.96 0.11 -1.15
N LEU A 103 3.28 -0.90 -0.62
CA LEU A 103 3.40 -2.31 -1.04
C LEU A 103 3.17 -2.48 -2.54
N LEU A 104 2.16 -1.79 -3.07
CA LEU A 104 1.73 -1.88 -4.45
C LEU A 104 2.44 -0.88 -5.38
N GLY A 105 3.37 -0.07 -4.88
CA GLY A 105 4.06 0.96 -5.66
C GLY A 105 3.12 1.97 -6.33
N VAL A 106 1.99 2.31 -5.70
CA VAL A 106 1.01 3.26 -6.26
C VAL A 106 1.45 4.70 -5.97
N PRO A 107 1.68 5.54 -6.99
CA PRO A 107 2.00 6.95 -6.78
C PRO A 107 0.81 7.75 -6.26
N ARG A 108 1.07 8.93 -5.69
CA ARG A 108 0.03 9.88 -5.25
C ARG A 108 -0.84 10.32 -6.42
N HIS A 109 -2.15 10.37 -6.21
CA HIS A 109 -3.20 10.64 -7.21
C HIS A 109 -3.29 9.62 -8.34
N TYR A 110 -2.58 8.50 -8.24
CA TYR A 110 -2.68 7.41 -9.19
C TYR A 110 -3.46 6.24 -8.60
N GLN A 111 -3.83 5.33 -9.48
CA GLN A 111 -4.50 4.08 -9.14
C GLN A 111 -3.78 2.90 -9.77
N ARG A 112 -3.91 1.74 -9.14
CA ARG A 112 -3.48 0.46 -9.68
C ARG A 112 -4.64 -0.52 -9.60
N THR A 113 -4.87 -1.24 -10.70
CA THR A 113 -5.81 -2.36 -10.71
C THR A 113 -5.07 -3.65 -10.39
N LEU A 114 -5.55 -4.34 -9.38
CA LEU A 114 -5.08 -5.65 -8.92
C LEU A 114 -5.91 -6.75 -9.57
N THR A 115 -5.31 -7.91 -9.79
CA THR A 115 -6.01 -9.10 -10.27
C THR A 115 -6.66 -9.83 -9.09
N SER A 116 -7.93 -10.22 -9.23
CA SER A 116 -8.63 -11.10 -8.30
C SER A 116 -9.48 -12.14 -9.05
N GLU A 117 -9.97 -13.14 -8.32
CA GLU A 117 -10.88 -14.17 -8.86
C GLU A 117 -12.22 -13.60 -9.34
N LEU A 118 -12.64 -12.44 -8.81
CA LEU A 118 -13.89 -11.76 -9.14
C LEU A 118 -13.67 -10.48 -9.96
N GLY A 119 -12.61 -10.45 -10.76
CA GLY A 119 -12.26 -9.33 -11.63
C GLY A 119 -11.28 -8.33 -11.02
N GLY A 120 -11.01 -7.23 -11.72
CA GLY A 120 -10.04 -6.23 -11.25
C GLY A 120 -10.47 -5.56 -9.94
N GLN A 121 -9.56 -5.40 -8.98
CA GLN A 121 -9.77 -4.61 -7.77
C GLN A 121 -8.90 -3.36 -7.80
N LEU A 122 -9.51 -2.19 -7.69
CA LEU A 122 -8.79 -0.92 -7.76
C LEU A 122 -8.25 -0.51 -6.39
N VAL A 123 -7.01 -0.03 -6.35
CA VAL A 123 -6.43 0.72 -5.23
C VAL A 123 -6.02 2.09 -5.73
N HIS A 124 -6.52 3.14 -5.08
CA HIS A 124 -6.19 4.53 -5.38
C HIS A 124 -5.51 5.16 -4.18
N LEU A 125 -4.42 5.87 -4.41
CA LEU A 125 -3.80 6.72 -3.40
C LEU A 125 -4.16 8.17 -3.69
N GLY A 126 -4.92 8.79 -2.79
CA GLY A 126 -5.19 10.23 -2.82
C GLY A 126 -4.04 11.04 -2.22
N GLU A 127 -4.36 12.22 -1.69
CA GLU A 127 -3.36 13.13 -1.11
C GLU A 127 -2.73 12.57 0.19
N ARG A 128 -3.56 11.93 1.02
CA ARG A 128 -3.14 11.42 2.35
C ARG A 128 -3.51 9.97 2.55
N ASP A 129 -4.67 9.58 2.04
CA ASP A 129 -5.25 8.28 2.32
C ASP A 129 -5.36 7.45 1.05
N ALA A 130 -5.29 6.14 1.23
CA ALA A 130 -5.55 5.19 0.17
C ALA A 130 -6.94 4.59 0.37
N ILE A 131 -7.58 4.26 -0.74
CA ILE A 131 -8.84 3.53 -0.77
C ILE A 131 -8.71 2.35 -1.71
N THR A 132 -9.46 1.29 -1.44
CA THR A 132 -9.76 0.30 -2.45
C THR A 132 -11.23 0.40 -2.86
N GLY A 133 -11.52 -0.01 -4.09
CA GLY A 133 -12.88 -0.02 -4.62
C GLY A 133 -13.84 -0.89 -3.78
N PRO A 134 -15.13 -0.92 -4.13
CA PRO A 134 -16.12 -1.73 -3.45
C PRO A 134 -15.72 -3.21 -3.35
N ILE A 135 -16.05 -3.84 -2.22
CA ILE A 135 -15.78 -5.27 -1.96
C ILE A 135 -17.04 -6.12 -1.82
N ASP A 136 -18.22 -5.52 -2.01
CA ASP A 136 -19.55 -6.13 -1.99
C ASP A 136 -19.61 -7.46 -2.76
N ARG A 137 -19.02 -7.52 -3.97
CA ARG A 137 -18.98 -8.76 -4.76
C ARG A 137 -18.22 -9.92 -4.09
N PHE A 138 -17.16 -9.61 -3.35
CA PHE A 138 -16.41 -10.61 -2.58
C PHE A 138 -17.18 -11.02 -1.33
N LEU A 139 -17.81 -10.06 -0.66
CA LEU A 139 -18.65 -10.34 0.50
C LEU A 139 -19.84 -11.24 0.12
N ALA A 140 -20.47 -10.98 -1.03
CA ALA A 140 -21.51 -11.83 -1.58
C ALA A 140 -21.01 -13.25 -1.88
N ALA A 141 -19.84 -13.39 -2.52
CA ALA A 141 -19.24 -14.69 -2.79
C ALA A 141 -18.90 -15.47 -1.50
N LEU A 142 -18.52 -14.76 -0.43
CA LEU A 142 -18.27 -15.34 0.89
C LEU A 142 -19.54 -15.56 1.73
N ASN A 143 -20.72 -15.18 1.23
CA ASN A 143 -21.97 -15.12 2.00
C ASN A 143 -21.79 -14.38 3.34
N ALA A 144 -21.01 -13.30 3.34
CA ALA A 144 -20.67 -12.55 4.54
C ALA A 144 -21.83 -11.68 5.02
N ARG A 145 -21.88 -11.42 6.34
CA ARG A 145 -22.93 -10.62 6.99
C ARG A 145 -22.35 -9.45 7.75
N ALA A 146 -23.17 -8.40 7.96
CA ALA A 146 -22.79 -7.28 8.80
C ALA A 146 -22.40 -7.76 10.21
N GLY A 147 -21.28 -7.25 10.72
CA GLY A 147 -20.67 -7.64 11.98
C GLY A 147 -19.62 -8.77 11.87
N GLU A 148 -19.58 -9.52 10.77
CA GLU A 148 -18.53 -10.51 10.54
C GLU A 148 -17.19 -9.86 10.23
N ARG A 149 -16.10 -10.61 10.41
CA ARG A 149 -14.75 -10.19 10.01
C ARG A 149 -14.31 -10.89 8.74
N VAL A 150 -13.63 -10.13 7.88
CA VAL A 150 -12.93 -10.61 6.69
C VAL A 150 -11.53 -10.00 6.65
N GLU A 151 -10.62 -10.64 5.93
CA GLU A 151 -9.30 -10.13 5.64
C GLU A 151 -9.21 -9.75 4.16
N LEU A 152 -8.77 -8.52 3.90
CA LEU A 152 -8.42 -8.04 2.57
C LEU A 152 -6.91 -8.27 2.38
N VAL A 153 -6.55 -9.21 1.53
CA VAL A 153 -5.16 -9.61 1.29
C VAL A 153 -4.62 -8.92 0.04
N PHE A 154 -3.52 -8.19 0.22
CA PHE A 154 -2.81 -7.47 -0.84
C PHE A 154 -1.45 -8.11 -1.06
N ASP A 155 -1.17 -8.48 -2.31
CA ASP A 155 0.09 -9.08 -2.72
C ASP A 155 0.93 -8.10 -3.55
N PRO A 156 2.26 -8.01 -3.34
CA PRO A 156 3.13 -7.07 -4.07
C PRO A 156 3.20 -7.34 -5.58
N ALA A 157 2.91 -8.57 -6.04
CA ALA A 157 2.77 -8.90 -7.45
C ALA A 157 1.47 -8.36 -8.08
N GLY A 158 0.62 -7.69 -7.29
CA GLY A 158 -0.60 -7.05 -7.76
C GLY A 158 -1.82 -7.97 -7.73
N ARG A 159 -1.87 -8.93 -6.79
CA ARG A 159 -3.06 -9.76 -6.55
C ARG A 159 -3.86 -9.25 -5.35
N PHE A 160 -5.16 -9.49 -5.39
CA PHE A 160 -6.09 -9.15 -4.33
C PHE A 160 -7.04 -10.32 -4.05
N THR A 161 -7.26 -10.62 -2.78
CA THR A 161 -8.20 -11.65 -2.32
C THR A 161 -8.92 -11.17 -1.07
N VAL A 162 -10.17 -11.60 -0.88
CA VAL A 162 -10.88 -11.44 0.39
C VAL A 162 -11.14 -12.83 0.96
N ARG A 163 -10.83 -13.03 2.24
CA ARG A 163 -11.05 -14.31 2.95
C ARG A 163 -11.63 -14.08 4.35
N ARG A 164 -12.09 -15.16 4.99
CA ARG A 164 -12.52 -15.16 6.39
C ARG A 164 -11.34 -15.35 7.34
#